data_AF-A0A7K0DP04-F1
#
_entry.id   AF-A0A7K0DP04-F1
#
_cell.length_a   1.000
_cell.length_b   1.000
_cell.length_c   1.000
_cell.angle_alpha   90.00
_cell.angle_beta   90.00
_cell.angle_gamma   90.00
#
_symmetry.space_group_name_H-M   'P 1'
#
loop_
_entity.id
_entity.type
_entity.pdbx_description
1 polymer ?
#
loop_
_entity_poly.entity_id
_entity_poly.type
_entity_poly.pdbx_seq_one_letter_code
_entity_poly.pdbx_strand_id
1 'polypeptide(L)'
;MNGVAVKPAHQVKPGDEVRIRVAGHERIVIVERVVAKRVGAPIAAQCLIDKTPAPPPPEIIASMPRRDRGAGRPTKRERRETDRLQGRAPD
;
A
#
# COMPACT_ATOMS: atom_id res chain seq x y z
N MET A 1 -1.26 12.76 7.79
CA MET A 1 -0.32 13.89 7.70
C MET A 1 0.64 13.79 8.87
N ASN A 2 1.95 13.80 8.61
CA ASN A 2 3.00 13.66 9.63
C ASN A 2 2.73 12.48 10.59
N GLY A 3 2.31 11.33 10.05
CA GLY A 3 1.97 10.13 10.82
C GLY A 3 0.58 10.11 11.50
N VAL A 4 -0.19 11.20 11.48
CA VAL A 4 -1.49 11.29 12.18
C VAL A 4 -2.65 11.51 11.19
N ALA A 5 -3.84 10.97 11.51
CA ALA A 5 -5.06 11.22 10.76
C ALA A 5 -5.54 12.66 10.99
N VAL A 6 -5.92 13.37 9.93
CA VAL A 6 -6.34 14.77 9.99
C VAL A 6 -7.68 14.97 9.27
N LYS A 7 -8.38 16.06 9.63
CA LYS A 7 -9.63 16.46 8.97
C LYS A 7 -9.35 17.00 7.54
N PRO A 8 -10.32 16.95 6.62
CA PRO A 8 -10.16 17.51 5.27
C PRO A 8 -9.84 19.01 5.23
N ALA A 9 -10.32 19.79 6.20
CA ALA A 9 -10.07 21.23 6.31
C ALA A 9 -8.70 21.57 6.93
N HIS A 10 -7.85 20.57 7.21
CA HIS A 10 -6.52 20.81 7.76
C HIS A 10 -5.65 21.56 6.75
N GLN A 11 -4.99 22.63 7.19
CA GLN A 11 -4.15 23.44 6.34
C GLN A 11 -2.82 22.74 6.05
N VAL A 12 -2.46 22.64 4.78
CA VAL A 12 -1.20 22.03 4.32
C VAL A 12 -0.12 23.11 4.18
N LYS A 13 1.12 22.77 4.54
CA LYS A 13 2.30 23.64 4.43
C LYS A 13 3.43 22.90 3.69
N PRO A 14 4.38 23.63 3.09
CA PRO A 14 5.63 23.04 2.63
C PRO A 14 6.36 22.32 3.77
N GLY A 15 6.98 21.18 3.46
CA GLY A 15 7.65 20.29 4.42
C GLY A 15 6.75 19.21 5.02
N ASP A 16 5.43 19.30 4.88
CA ASP A 16 4.51 18.29 5.43
C ASP A 16 4.63 16.96 4.69
N GLU A 17 4.62 15.86 5.47
CA GLU A 17 4.53 14.51 4.95
C GLU A 17 3.06 14.09 4.84
N VAL A 18 2.65 13.78 3.62
CA VAL A 18 1.29 13.35 3.28
C VAL A 18 1.34 11.89 2.85
N ARG A 19 0.71 11.05 3.67
CA ARG A 19 0.48 9.62 3.38
C ARG A 19 -0.96 9.43 2.94
N ILE A 20 -1.14 8.89 1.74
CA ILE A 20 -2.45 8.59 1.15
C ILE A 20 -2.48 7.16 0.62
N ARG A 21 -3.67 6.57 0.57
CA ARG A 21 -3.89 5.28 -0.07
C ARG A 21 -4.70 5.48 -1.34
N VAL A 22 -4.13 5.12 -2.49
CA VAL A 22 -4.73 5.30 -3.81
C VAL A 22 -4.58 4.00 -4.60
N ALA A 23 -5.66 3.52 -5.20
CA ALA A 23 -5.65 2.31 -6.04
C ALA A 23 -4.98 1.08 -5.39
N GLY A 24 -5.15 0.91 -4.07
CA GLY A 24 -4.56 -0.21 -3.32
C GLY A 24 -3.09 -0.01 -2.93
N HIS A 25 -2.44 1.07 -3.36
CA HIS A 25 -1.07 1.40 -3.00
C HIS A 25 -1.02 2.54 -1.99
N GLU A 26 -0.05 2.47 -1.08
CA GLU A 26 0.31 3.62 -0.26
C GLU A 26 1.21 4.54 -1.06
N ARG A 27 0.94 5.85 -0.98
CA ARG A 27 1.79 6.90 -1.54
C ARG A 27 2.20 7.84 -0.43
N ILE A 28 3.50 8.11 -0.35
CA ILE A 28 4.10 8.96 0.68
C ILE A 28 4.78 10.12 -0.06
N VAL A 29 4.31 11.34 0.15
CA VAL A 29 4.85 12.53 -0.51
C VAL A 29 5.20 13.59 0.52
N ILE A 30 6.28 14.33 0.26
CA ILE A 30 6.58 15.58 0.96
C ILE A 30 6.09 16.73 0.10
N VAL A 31 5.43 17.70 0.73
CA VAL A 31 4.94 18.91 0.06
C VAL A 31 6.09 19.89 -0.13
N GLU A 32 6.44 20.23 -1.37
CA GLU A 32 7.42 21.29 -1.68
C GLU A 32 6.76 22.65 -1.84
N ARG A 33 5.58 22.67 -2.48
CA ARG A 33 4.85 23.91 -2.75
C ARG A 33 3.35 23.70 -2.70
N VAL A 34 2.67 24.59 -1.99
CA VAL A 34 1.20 24.64 -1.96
C VAL A 34 0.70 25.55 -3.08
N VAL A 35 -0.27 25.08 -3.85
CA VAL A 35 -0.88 25.82 -4.97
C VAL A 35 -2.39 25.92 -4.78
N ALA A 36 -2.98 27.08 -5.07
CA ALA A 36 -4.41 27.32 -4.87
C ALA A 36 -5.29 26.77 -6.00
N LYS A 37 -4.72 26.57 -7.20
CA LYS A 37 -5.43 26.07 -8.38
C LYS A 37 -4.83 24.75 -8.83
N ARG A 38 -5.66 23.90 -9.43
CA ARG A 38 -5.19 22.68 -10.11
C ARG A 38 -4.37 23.08 -11.34
N VAL A 39 -3.16 22.54 -11.42
CA VAL A 39 -2.19 22.83 -12.49
C VAL A 39 -1.90 21.59 -13.33
N GLY A 40 -1.22 21.77 -14.46
CA GLY A 40 -0.78 20.68 -15.31
C GLY A 40 0.22 19.73 -14.64
N ALA A 41 0.38 18.54 -15.20
CA ALA A 41 1.22 17.47 -14.67
C ALA A 41 2.68 17.89 -14.34
N PRO A 42 3.43 18.59 -15.22
CA PRO A 42 4.84 18.92 -14.93
C PRO A 42 4.96 19.88 -13.74
N ILE A 43 4.04 20.83 -13.61
CA ILE A 43 4.02 21.80 -12.51
C ILE A 43 3.60 21.11 -11.21
N ALA A 44 2.65 20.17 -11.28
CA ALA A 44 2.22 19.40 -10.11
C ALA A 44 3.35 18.49 -9.57
N ALA A 45 4.15 17.89 -10.45
CA ALA A 45 5.29 17.07 -10.07
C ALA A 45 6.35 17.87 -9.28
N GLN A 46 6.52 19.15 -9.58
CA GLN A 46 7.43 20.04 -8.84
C GLN A 46 6.90 20.44 -7.46
N CYS A 47 5.60 20.28 -7.19
CA CYS A 47 5.00 20.66 -5.90
C CYS A 47 5.18 19.60 -4.81
N LEU A 48 5.75 18.43 -5.14
CA LEU A 48 5.94 17.34 -4.20
C LEU A 48 7.22 16.56 -4.46
N ILE A 49 7.78 15.95 -3.42
CA ILE A 49 8.80 14.91 -3.52
C ILE A 49 8.13 13.57 -3.22
N ASP A 50 8.26 12.62 -4.13
CA ASP A 50 7.75 11.26 -3.92
C ASP A 50 8.74 10.44 -3.09
N LYS A 51 8.33 10.04 -1.89
CA LYS A 51 9.07 9.16 -0.97
C LYS A 51 8.40 7.79 -0.85
N THR A 52 7.51 7.45 -1.79
CA THR A 52 6.84 6.15 -1.78
C THR A 52 7.89 5.06 -1.94
N PRO A 53 7.92 4.05 -1.06
CA PRO A 53 8.83 2.93 -1.21
C PRO A 53 8.58 2.24 -2.55
N ALA A 54 9.66 1.80 -3.20
CA ALA A 54 9.53 1.04 -4.43
C ALA A 54 8.64 -0.20 -4.18
N PRO A 55 7.74 -0.54 -5.12
CA PRO A 55 6.94 -1.73 -4.99
C PRO A 55 7.86 -2.96 -4.85
N PRO A 56 7.45 -3.98 -4.09
CA PRO A 56 8.25 -5.19 -3.96
C PRO A 56 8.52 -5.79 -5.34
N PRO A 57 9.72 -6.37 -5.56
CA PRO A 57 10.07 -7.02 -6.81
C PRO A 57 9.01 -8.03 -7.27
N PRO A 58 8.76 -8.15 -8.58
CA PRO A 58 7.78 -9.10 -9.12
C PRO A 58 8.02 -10.55 -8.63
N GLU A 59 9.27 -10.94 -8.43
CA GLU A 59 9.66 -12.27 -7.91
C GLU A 59 9.09 -12.53 -6.51
N ILE A 60 9.11 -11.53 -5.63
CA ILE A 60 8.54 -11.62 -4.28
C ILE A 60 7.01 -11.69 -4.34
N ILE A 61 6.40 -10.95 -5.28
CA ILE A 61 4.95 -11.00 -5.48
C ILE A 61 4.53 -12.36 -6.07
N ALA A 62 5.35 -12.94 -6.94
CA ALA A 62 5.12 -14.23 -7.57
C ALA A 62 5.36 -15.41 -6.62
N SER A 63 6.26 -15.27 -5.64
CA SER A 63 6.54 -16.31 -4.65
C SER A 63 5.44 -16.44 -3.58
N MET A 64 4.53 -15.46 -3.49
CA MET A 64 3.38 -15.57 -2.59
C MET A 64 2.51 -16.78 -2.98
N PRO A 65 2.22 -17.69 -2.02
CA PRO A 65 1.37 -18.86 -2.30
C PRO A 65 0.01 -18.43 -2.85
N ARG A 66 -0.36 -18.94 -4.02
CA ARG A 66 -1.66 -18.70 -4.66
C ARG A 66 -2.46 -20.00 -4.67
N ARG A 67 -3.78 -19.89 -4.46
CA ARG A 67 -4.72 -20.97 -4.77
C ARG A 67 -5.27 -20.77 -6.17
N ASP A 68 -5.54 -21.88 -6.85
CA ASP A 68 -6.18 -21.85 -8.16
C ASP A 68 -7.55 -21.19 -8.08
N ARG A 69 -7.87 -20.39 -9.10
CA ARG A 69 -9.16 -19.73 -9.20
C ARG A 69 -10.26 -20.79 -9.28
N GLY A 70 -11.27 -20.69 -8.42
CA GLY A 70 -12.38 -21.66 -8.37
C GLY A 70 -12.12 -22.90 -7.50
N ALA A 71 -10.97 -22.98 -6.81
CA ALA A 71 -10.65 -24.09 -5.90
C ALA A 71 -11.57 -24.20 -4.66
N GLY A 72 -12.60 -23.35 -4.54
CA GLY A 72 -13.62 -23.42 -3.51
C GLY A 72 -13.09 -23.39 -2.08
N ARG A 73 -13.93 -23.85 -1.16
CA ARG A 73 -13.54 -24.04 0.25
C ARG A 73 -12.53 -25.20 0.34
N PRO A 74 -11.43 -25.07 1.12
CA PRO A 74 -10.45 -26.13 1.26
C PRO A 74 -11.09 -27.46 1.69
N THR A 75 -10.64 -28.54 1.06
CA THR A 75 -11.01 -29.90 1.48
C THR A 75 -10.40 -30.22 2.85
N LYS A 76 -10.93 -31.24 3.55
CA LYS A 76 -10.38 -31.66 4.85
C LYS A 76 -8.90 -32.06 4.76
N ARG A 77 -8.47 -32.62 3.62
CA ARG A 77 -7.07 -32.99 3.37
C ARG A 77 -6.18 -31.75 3.26
N GLU A 78 -6.55 -30.79 2.41
CA GLU A 78 -5.82 -29.52 2.25
C GLU A 78 -5.76 -28.71 3.54
N ARG A 79 -6.85 -28.70 4.31
CA ARG A 79 -6.86 -28.08 5.64
C ARG A 79 -5.84 -28.76 6.57
N ARG A 80 -5.83 -30.09 6.63
CA ARG A 80 -4.85 -30.86 7.44
C ARG A 80 -3.40 -30.66 6.97
N GLU A 81 -3.16 -30.46 5.69
CA GLU A 81 -1.83 -30.12 5.16
C GLU A 81 -1.41 -28.70 5.57
N THR A 82 -2.33 -27.74 5.48
CA THR A 82 -2.11 -26.36 5.96
C THR A 82 -1.87 -26.34 7.47
N ASP A 83 -2.64 -27.10 8.24
CA ASP A 83 -2.50 -27.21 9.69
C ASP A 83 -1.12 -27.80 10.06
N ARG A 84 -0.64 -28.82 9.34
CA ARG A 84 0.71 -29.38 9.51
C ARG A 84 1.80 -28.37 9.16
N LEU A 85 1.66 -27.65 8.05
CA LEU A 85 2.59 -26.59 7.65
C LEU A 85 2.67 -25.45 8.68
N GLN A 86 1.54 -25.11 9.30
CA GLN A 86 1.44 -24.07 10.32
C GLN A 86 1.78 -24.55 11.75
N GLY A 87 2.14 -25.82 11.92
CA GLY A 87 2.46 -26.39 13.24
C GLY A 87 1.25 -26.50 14.19
N ARG A 88 0.03 -26.66 13.65
CA ARG A 88 -1.24 -26.73 14.40
C ARG A 88 -1.82 -28.14 14.50
N ALA A 89 -1.15 -29.14 13.94
CA ALA A 89 -1.59 -30.53 14.05
C ALA A 89 -1.19 -31.11 15.43
N PRO A 90 -2.05 -31.92 16.08
CA PRO A 90 -1.61 -32.74 17.20
C PRO A 90 -0.62 -33.80 16.68
N ASP A 91 0.39 -34.10 17.50
CA ASP A 91 1.42 -35.12 17.24
C ASP A 91 0.82 -36.49 16.87
#